data_AF-A0A532TTC2-F1
#
_entry.id   AF-A0A532TTC2-F1
#
_cell.length_a   1.000
_cell.length_b   1.000
_cell.length_c   1.000
_cell.angle_alpha   90.00
_cell.angle_beta   90.00
_cell.angle_gamma   90.00
#
_symmetry.space_group_name_H-M   'P 1'
#
loop_
_entity.id
_entity.type
_entity.pdbx_description
1 polymer ?
#
loop_
_entity_poly.entity_id
_entity_poly.type
_entity_poly.pdbx_seq_one_letter_code
_entity_poly.pdbx_strand_id
1 'polypeptide(L)'
;MSLPKLNLHIHTTYSDGKNTINQIVKTAIKLGLDYICITDHFSNSWKSKIISTLNNLDKIERYLEEISHCQAYILKKNRKLNLFKGVEIDISSSENYIIHNIHPNKFDLILFEYLENLEGIAFIKNLIETWKRDRRNSNKFPLLGL
;
A
#
# COMPACT_ATOMS: atom_id res chain seq x y z
N MET A 1 6.28 19.91 22.29
CA MET A 1 5.41 19.52 21.16
C MET A 1 5.13 18.03 21.26
N SER A 2 3.88 17.59 21.12
CA SER A 2 3.56 16.15 21.02
C SER A 2 3.84 15.67 19.60
N LEU A 3 4.44 14.49 19.46
CA LEU A 3 4.62 13.83 18.17
C LEU A 3 3.25 13.39 17.61
N PRO A 4 3.08 13.38 16.27
CA PRO A 4 1.87 12.86 15.65
C PRO A 4 1.70 11.35 15.92
N LYS A 5 0.46 10.92 16.11
CA LYS A 5 0.11 9.50 16.30
C LYS A 5 -0.19 8.86 14.96
N LEU A 6 0.56 7.82 14.61
CA LEU A 6 0.49 7.20 13.29
C LEU A 6 0.54 5.67 13.33
N ASN A 7 -0.06 5.04 12.33
CA ASN A 7 0.18 3.64 11.99
C ASN A 7 0.18 3.50 10.45
N LEU A 8 1.35 3.24 9.87
CA LEU A 8 1.54 3.23 8.42
C LEU A 8 1.66 1.82 7.82
N HIS A 9 1.40 0.78 8.62
CA HIS A 9 1.44 -0.61 8.17
C HIS A 9 0.20 -1.33 8.71
N ILE A 10 -0.86 -1.37 7.91
CA ILE A 10 -2.17 -1.91 8.31
C ILE A 10 -2.74 -2.78 7.19
N HIS A 11 -3.10 -4.01 7.52
CA HIS A 11 -3.75 -4.92 6.58
C HIS A 11 -5.25 -4.95 6.81
N THR A 12 -6.00 -5.18 5.73
CA THR A 12 -7.45 -5.30 5.73
C THR A 12 -7.88 -6.69 5.27
N THR A 13 -9.18 -6.89 5.11
CA THR A 13 -9.73 -8.08 4.47
C THR A 13 -9.36 -8.22 2.98
N TYR A 14 -8.62 -7.28 2.39
CA TYR A 14 -8.06 -7.45 1.04
C TYR A 14 -6.88 -8.42 1.02
N SER A 15 -6.09 -8.51 2.10
CA SER A 15 -5.11 -9.56 2.36
C SER A 15 -5.46 -10.44 3.57
N ASP A 16 -4.69 -10.36 4.64
CA ASP A 16 -4.68 -11.18 5.85
C ASP A 16 -5.19 -10.43 7.08
N GLY A 17 -5.58 -9.17 6.92
CA GLY A 17 -6.23 -8.38 7.95
C GLY A 17 -7.64 -8.87 8.26
N LYS A 18 -8.09 -8.62 9.49
CA LYS A 18 -9.42 -9.05 9.97
C LYS A 18 -10.52 -8.02 9.81
N ASN A 19 -10.17 -6.77 9.49
CA ASN A 19 -11.09 -5.64 9.45
C ASN A 19 -11.15 -5.05 8.04
N THR A 20 -12.34 -4.59 7.65
CA THR A 20 -12.52 -3.78 6.44
C THR A 20 -11.88 -2.40 6.58
N ILE A 21 -11.59 -1.73 5.46
CA ILE A 21 -11.01 -0.37 5.45
C ILE A 21 -11.89 0.59 6.28
N ASN A 22 -13.21 0.53 6.11
CA ASN A 22 -14.16 1.36 6.87
C ASN A 22 -14.09 1.12 8.39
N GLN A 23 -13.94 -0.13 8.83
CA GLN A 23 -13.80 -0.46 10.25
C GLN A 23 -12.49 0.09 10.83
N ILE A 24 -11.39 -0.04 10.09
CA ILE A 24 -10.08 0.52 10.46
C ILE A 24 -10.15 2.04 10.58
N VAL A 25 -10.70 2.72 9.58
CA VAL A 25 -10.84 4.19 9.57
C VAL A 25 -11.66 4.69 10.75
N LYS A 26 -12.82 4.08 11.04
CA LYS A 26 -13.63 4.44 12.21
C LYS A 26 -12.87 4.26 13.53
N THR A 27 -12.09 3.18 13.62
CA THR A 27 -11.28 2.89 14.81
C THR A 27 -10.15 3.89 14.98
N ALA A 28 -9.43 4.22 13.90
CA ALA A 28 -8.37 5.22 13.90
C ALA A 28 -8.88 6.61 14.34
N ILE A 29 -10.04 7.03 13.86
CA ILE A 29 -10.71 8.27 14.30
C ILE A 29 -11.02 8.21 15.80
N LYS A 30 -11.55 7.09 16.30
CA LYS A 30 -11.90 6.91 17.72
C LYS A 30 -10.66 6.96 18.62
N LEU A 31 -9.54 6.40 18.16
CA LEU A 31 -8.25 6.41 18.88
C LEU A 31 -7.52 7.76 18.78
N GLY A 32 -8.00 8.68 17.93
CA GLY A 32 -7.37 9.97 17.70
C GLY A 32 -6.00 9.84 17.04
N LEU A 33 -5.85 8.94 16.06
CA LEU A 33 -4.67 8.90 15.19
C LEU A 33 -4.71 10.07 14.21
N ASP A 34 -3.54 10.63 13.94
CA ASP A 34 -3.37 11.72 12.98
C ASP A 34 -3.18 11.18 11.55
N TYR A 35 -2.53 10.02 11.42
CA TYR A 35 -2.18 9.40 10.13
C TYR A 35 -2.35 7.88 10.15
N ILE A 36 -2.93 7.33 9.09
CA ILE A 36 -2.91 5.90 8.81
C ILE A 36 -2.56 5.62 7.35
N CYS A 37 -1.94 4.48 7.09
CA CYS A 37 -1.78 3.94 5.74
C CYS A 37 -2.27 2.49 5.72
N ILE A 38 -3.07 2.16 4.71
CA ILE A 38 -3.47 0.78 4.44
C ILE A 38 -2.44 0.20 3.48
N THR A 39 -1.89 -0.97 3.77
CA THR A 39 -0.73 -1.57 3.08
C THR A 39 -0.94 -3.06 2.88
N ASP A 40 -2.11 -3.47 2.37
CA ASP A 40 -2.39 -4.89 2.11
C ASP A 40 -1.33 -5.53 1.18
N HIS A 41 -1.10 -6.83 1.39
CA HIS A 41 -0.09 -7.60 0.64
C HIS A 41 -0.39 -7.67 -0.86
N PHE A 42 0.65 -7.45 -1.68
CA PHE A 42 0.70 -7.74 -3.11
C PHE A 42 1.71 -8.85 -3.37
N SER A 43 1.27 -9.97 -3.96
CA SER A 43 2.15 -11.09 -4.26
C SER A 43 1.58 -12.01 -5.35
N ASN A 44 2.43 -12.53 -6.23
CA ASN A 44 2.15 -13.75 -7.03
C ASN A 44 3.04 -14.95 -6.64
N SER A 45 3.69 -14.89 -5.48
CA SER A 45 4.60 -15.91 -5.00
C SER A 45 3.85 -17.05 -4.29
N TRP A 46 4.57 -17.84 -3.48
CA TRP A 46 4.00 -18.81 -2.54
C TRP A 46 2.95 -18.20 -1.61
N LYS A 47 3.11 -16.94 -1.19
CA LYS A 47 2.20 -16.27 -0.25
C LYS A 47 0.77 -16.19 -0.78
N SER A 48 0.62 -15.93 -2.08
CA SER A 48 -0.68 -15.86 -2.76
C SER A 48 -1.48 -17.18 -2.74
N LYS A 49 -0.81 -18.31 -2.43
CA LYS A 49 -1.44 -19.64 -2.29
C LYS A 49 -1.96 -19.90 -0.88
N ILE A 50 -1.58 -19.08 0.10
CA ILE A 50 -1.89 -19.29 1.53
C ILE A 50 -2.86 -18.23 2.02
N ILE A 51 -2.67 -16.98 1.61
CA ILE A 51 -3.53 -15.85 1.99
C ILE A 51 -4.04 -15.11 0.75
N SER A 52 -5.16 -14.41 0.94
CA SER A 52 -5.60 -13.42 -0.03
C SER A 52 -4.51 -12.35 -0.20
N THR A 53 -4.30 -11.89 -1.42
CA THR A 53 -3.38 -10.81 -1.77
C THR A 53 -3.97 -9.96 -2.88
N LEU A 54 -3.50 -8.74 -3.05
CA LEU A 54 -3.72 -7.93 -4.23
C LEU A 54 -2.98 -8.60 -5.40
N ASN A 55 -3.71 -9.36 -6.22
CA ASN A 55 -3.13 -10.27 -7.21
C ASN A 55 -3.62 -10.04 -8.66
N ASN A 56 -4.27 -8.91 -8.91
CA ASN A 56 -4.62 -8.44 -10.25
C ASN A 56 -5.02 -6.96 -10.19
N LEU A 57 -4.96 -6.30 -11.35
CA LEU A 57 -5.35 -4.89 -11.51
C LEU A 57 -6.76 -4.61 -10.99
N ASP A 58 -7.77 -5.41 -11.32
CA ASP A 58 -9.16 -5.14 -10.91
C ASP A 58 -9.32 -5.12 -9.38
N LYS A 59 -8.64 -6.03 -8.68
CA LYS A 59 -8.66 -6.08 -7.22
C LYS A 59 -7.92 -4.88 -6.61
N ILE A 60 -6.82 -4.46 -7.23
CA ILE A 60 -6.06 -3.27 -6.84
C ILE A 60 -6.90 -2.00 -7.04
N GLU A 61 -7.60 -1.85 -8.17
CA GLU A 61 -8.45 -0.68 -8.39
C GLU A 61 -9.58 -0.59 -7.37
N ARG A 62 -10.29 -1.71 -7.10
CA ARG A 62 -11.33 -1.73 -6.05
C ARG A 62 -10.79 -1.35 -4.67
N TYR A 63 -9.61 -1.85 -4.33
CA TYR A 63 -8.91 -1.52 -3.09
C TYR A 63 -8.62 -0.02 -2.99
N LEU A 64 -8.05 0.58 -4.05
CA LEU A 64 -7.74 2.01 -4.11
C LEU A 64 -8.98 2.90 -4.12
N GLU A 65 -10.06 2.46 -4.78
CA GLU A 65 -11.36 3.12 -4.79
C GLU A 65 -11.99 3.13 -3.39
N GLU A 66 -11.98 2.01 -2.68
CA GLU A 66 -12.53 1.92 -1.32
C GLU A 66 -11.78 2.83 -0.33
N ILE A 67 -10.45 2.90 -0.42
CA ILE A 67 -9.65 3.87 0.35
C ILE A 67 -10.05 5.30 -0.01
N SER A 68 -10.25 5.59 -1.30
CA SER A 68 -10.67 6.93 -1.77
C SER A 68 -12.03 7.32 -1.23
N HIS A 69 -12.98 6.39 -1.19
CA HIS A 69 -14.31 6.61 -0.60
C HIS A 69 -14.22 6.91 0.90
N CYS A 70 -13.36 6.19 1.62
CA CYS A 70 -13.12 6.46 3.04
C CYS A 70 -12.45 7.84 3.26
N GLN A 71 -11.50 8.22 2.42
CA GLN A 71 -10.88 9.56 2.45
C GLN A 71 -11.93 10.66 2.23
N ALA A 72 -12.81 10.49 1.24
CA ALA A 72 -13.91 11.43 1.00
C ALA A 72 -14.87 11.53 2.20
N TYR A 73 -15.15 10.40 2.87
CA TYR A 73 -15.95 10.38 4.10
C TYR A 73 -15.29 11.15 5.24
N ILE A 74 -13.98 10.96 5.48
CA ILE A 74 -13.20 11.67 6.51
C ILE A 74 -13.31 13.18 6.30
N LEU A 75 -13.07 13.64 5.06
CA LEU A 75 -13.15 15.06 4.68
C LEU A 75 -14.57 15.61 4.85
N LYS A 76 -15.60 14.91 4.34
CA LYS A 76 -17.00 15.32 4.45
C LYS A 76 -17.47 15.45 5.90
N LYS A 77 -16.92 14.65 6.81
CA LYS A 77 -17.24 14.68 8.24
C LYS A 77 -16.29 15.57 9.06
N ASN A 78 -15.39 16.30 8.40
CA ASN A 78 -14.38 17.16 9.01
C ASN A 78 -13.61 16.45 10.15
N ARG A 79 -13.24 15.18 9.93
CA ARG A 79 -12.51 14.37 10.90
C ARG A 79 -11.02 14.63 10.76
N LYS A 80 -10.32 14.76 11.88
CA LYS A 80 -8.86 14.90 11.93
C LYS A 80 -8.20 13.53 11.82
N LEU A 81 -8.11 13.01 10.60
CA LEU A 81 -7.36 11.80 10.25
C LEU A 81 -6.88 11.94 8.81
N ASN A 82 -5.64 11.57 8.53
CA ASN A 82 -5.13 11.45 7.17
C ASN A 82 -5.03 9.96 6.81
N LEU A 83 -5.68 9.54 5.73
CA LEU A 83 -5.65 8.17 5.25
C LEU A 83 -4.89 8.11 3.92
N PHE A 84 -3.86 7.27 3.88
CA PHE A 84 -2.99 7.09 2.72
C PHE A 84 -3.19 5.73 2.06
N LYS A 85 -2.98 5.70 0.74
CA LYS A 85 -3.00 4.49 -0.08
C LYS A 85 -1.61 3.85 -0.08
N GLY A 86 -1.49 2.65 0.42
CA GLY A 86 -0.24 1.90 0.33
C GLY A 86 -0.43 0.47 -0.12
N VAL A 87 0.68 -0.22 -0.26
CA VAL A 87 0.78 -1.63 -0.64
C VAL A 87 2.08 -2.19 -0.09
N GLU A 88 2.05 -3.44 0.37
CA GLU A 88 3.25 -4.18 0.77
C GLU A 88 3.58 -5.21 -0.30
N ILE A 89 4.71 -5.04 -0.98
CA ILE A 89 5.13 -5.86 -2.11
C ILE A 89 6.06 -6.97 -1.63
N ASP A 90 5.64 -8.21 -1.88
CA ASP A 90 6.49 -9.39 -1.76
C ASP A 90 7.53 -9.42 -2.88
N ILE A 91 8.80 -9.19 -2.53
CA ILE A 91 9.90 -9.18 -3.52
C ILE A 91 10.21 -10.55 -4.12
N SER A 92 9.62 -11.63 -3.58
CA SER A 92 9.65 -12.95 -4.21
C SER A 92 8.74 -13.03 -5.44
N SER A 93 7.90 -12.01 -5.67
CA SER A 93 7.08 -11.88 -6.87
C SER A 93 7.97 -11.56 -8.07
N SER A 94 7.55 -12.00 -9.26
CA SER A 94 8.34 -11.71 -10.47
C SER A 94 8.31 -10.22 -10.82
N GLU A 95 9.46 -9.67 -11.25
CA GLU A 95 9.60 -8.25 -11.60
C GLU A 95 8.54 -7.81 -12.63
N ASN A 96 8.36 -8.60 -13.70
CA ASN A 96 7.35 -8.32 -14.73
C ASN A 96 5.94 -8.23 -14.17
N TYR A 97 5.60 -9.08 -13.20
CA TYR A 97 4.29 -9.08 -12.58
C TYR A 97 4.07 -7.83 -11.72
N ILE A 98 5.09 -7.42 -10.95
CA ILE A 98 5.05 -6.19 -10.17
C ILE A 98 4.89 -4.98 -11.10
N ILE A 99 5.74 -4.84 -12.13
CA ILE A 99 5.70 -3.70 -13.07
C ILE A 99 4.36 -3.61 -13.80
N HIS A 100 3.77 -4.75 -14.16
CA HIS A 100 2.49 -4.77 -14.88
C HIS A 100 1.31 -4.33 -14.02
N ASN A 101 1.29 -4.68 -12.73
CA ASN A 101 0.14 -4.45 -11.86
C ASN A 101 0.29 -3.24 -10.93
N ILE A 102 1.52 -2.87 -10.55
CA ILE A 102 1.78 -1.76 -9.64
C ILE A 102 2.21 -0.54 -10.43
N HIS A 103 1.36 0.48 -10.39
CA HIS A 103 1.65 1.83 -10.87
C HIS A 103 1.96 2.74 -9.66
N PRO A 104 3.23 3.07 -9.39
CA PRO A 104 3.63 3.75 -8.15
C PRO A 104 2.92 5.07 -7.91
N ASN A 105 2.59 5.81 -8.98
CA ASN A 105 1.87 7.09 -8.90
C ASN A 105 0.46 6.98 -8.27
N LYS A 106 -0.13 5.78 -8.20
CA LYS A 106 -1.42 5.51 -7.55
C LYS A 106 -1.33 5.33 -6.03
N PHE A 107 -0.12 5.14 -5.52
CA PHE A 107 0.15 4.91 -4.09
C PHE A 107 0.85 6.12 -3.48
N ASP A 108 0.72 6.26 -2.16
CA ASP A 108 1.43 7.22 -1.33
C ASP A 108 2.62 6.55 -0.63
N LEU A 109 2.52 5.25 -0.32
CA LEU A 109 3.55 4.44 0.32
C LEU A 109 3.64 3.05 -0.32
N ILE A 110 4.85 2.59 -0.63
CA ILE A 110 5.12 1.19 -1.01
C ILE A 110 6.10 0.62 0.00
N LEU A 111 5.72 -0.49 0.65
CA LEU A 111 6.61 -1.27 1.51
C LEU A 111 7.13 -2.48 0.72
N PHE A 112 8.36 -2.92 1.02
CA PHE A 112 8.95 -4.12 0.46
C PHE A 112 9.29 -5.11 1.58
N GLU A 113 8.74 -6.30 1.51
CA GLU A 113 9.01 -7.35 2.48
C GLU A 113 10.05 -8.36 1.97
N TYR A 114 10.66 -9.11 2.89
CA TYR A 114 11.70 -10.13 2.64
C TYR A 114 13.02 -9.60 2.06
N LEU A 115 13.36 -8.33 2.29
CA LEU A 115 14.67 -7.79 1.91
C LEU A 115 15.78 -8.29 2.84
N GLU A 116 16.38 -9.43 2.49
CA GLU A 116 17.35 -10.12 3.36
C GLU A 116 18.75 -10.26 2.74
N ASN A 117 18.91 -10.02 1.43
CA ASN A 117 20.15 -10.26 0.70
C ASN A 117 20.46 -9.19 -0.38
N LEU A 118 21.67 -9.26 -0.94
CA LEU A 118 22.15 -8.30 -1.95
C LEU A 118 21.36 -8.41 -3.26
N GLU A 119 20.92 -9.61 -3.62
CA GLU A 119 20.08 -9.87 -4.78
C GLU A 119 18.73 -9.15 -4.66
N GLY A 120 18.10 -9.16 -3.48
CA GLY A 120 16.88 -8.42 -3.18
C GLY A 120 17.08 -6.90 -3.27
N ILE A 121 18.22 -6.38 -2.81
CA ILE A 121 18.55 -4.96 -2.97
C ILE A 121 18.69 -4.60 -4.45
N ALA A 122 19.38 -5.42 -5.23
CA ALA A 122 19.54 -5.23 -6.67
C ALA A 122 18.18 -5.30 -7.39
N PHE A 123 17.31 -6.23 -6.99
CA PHE A 123 15.96 -6.38 -7.50
C PHE A 123 15.13 -5.10 -7.28
N ILE A 124 15.05 -4.61 -6.03
CA ILE A 124 14.31 -3.38 -5.70
C ILE A 124 14.87 -2.18 -6.47
N LYS A 125 16.20 -2.09 -6.58
CA LYS A 125 16.85 -1.01 -7.36
C LYS A 125 16.42 -1.04 -8.83
N ASN A 126 16.44 -2.21 -9.47
CA ASN A 126 16.02 -2.36 -10.86
C ASN A 126 14.54 -2.00 -11.04
N LEU A 127 13.69 -2.45 -10.12
CA LEU A 127 12.26 -2.13 -10.12
C LEU A 127 12.01 -0.61 -10.05
N ILE A 128 12.68 0.08 -9.13
CA ILE A 128 12.58 1.54 -8.98
C ILE A 128 13.05 2.28 -10.24
N GLU A 129 14.18 1.86 -10.82
CA GLU A 129 14.70 2.48 -12.04
C GLU A 129 13.76 2.27 -13.23
N THR A 130 13.17 1.08 -13.35
CA THR A 130 12.17 0.81 -14.38
C THR A 130 10.93 1.70 -14.21
N TRP A 131 10.41 1.84 -12.98
CA TRP A 131 9.28 2.72 -12.71
C TRP A 131 9.59 4.20 -12.96
N LYS A 132 10.80 4.68 -12.66
CA LYS A 132 11.20 6.07 -12.90
C LYS A 132 11.35 6.40 -14.38
N ARG A 133 11.74 5.42 -15.21
CA ARG A 133 11.84 5.59 -16.68
C ARG A 133 10.48 5.66 -17.35
N ASP A 134 9.46 5.08 -16.72
CA ASP A 134 8.10 5.16 -17.19
C ASP A 134 7.51 6.57 -16.96
N ARG A 135 7.28 7.29 -18.06
CA ARG A 135 6.75 8.66 -18.04
C ARG A 135 5.39 8.78 -17.34
N ARG A 136 4.63 7.69 -17.20
CA ARG A 136 3.37 7.69 -16.42
C ARG A 136 3.59 8.06 -14.95
N ASN A 137 4.82 7.92 -14.44
CA ASN A 137 5.18 8.18 -13.05
C ASN A 137 5.88 9.53 -12.80
N SER A 138 6.01 10.40 -13.81
CA SER A 138 6.92 11.57 -13.75
C SER A 138 6.54 12.65 -12.72
N ASN A 139 5.28 12.71 -12.27
CA ASN A 139 4.78 13.82 -11.45
C ASN A 139 4.59 13.46 -9.97
N LYS A 140 4.59 12.16 -9.61
CA LYS A 140 4.38 11.71 -8.24
C LYS A 140 4.99 10.32 -8.06
N PHE A 141 5.91 10.19 -7.12
CA PHE A 141 6.51 8.93 -6.73
C PHE A 141 6.23 8.69 -5.23
N PRO A 142 5.82 7.48 -4.83
CA PRO A 142 5.46 7.19 -3.44
C PRO A 142 6.70 7.22 -2.54
N LEU A 143 6.46 7.34 -1.23
CA LEU A 143 7.47 6.96 -0.25
C LEU A 143 7.72 5.46 -0.36
N LEU A 144 8.98 5.07 -0.21
CA LEU A 144 9.38 3.66 -0.18
C LEU A 144 9.85 3.31 1.22
N GLY A 145 9.44 2.14 1.71
CA GLY A 145 9.84 1.60 3.00
C GLY A 145 10.15 0.11 2.92
N LEU A 146 10.70 -0.40 4.02
CA LEU A 146 10.93 -1.81 4.30
C LEU A 146 10.05 -2.24 5.46
#